data_AF-A0A7X6J3X1-F1
#
_entry.id   AF-A0A7X6J3X1-F1
#
_cell.length_a   1.000
_cell.length_b   1.000
_cell.length_c   1.000
_cell.angle_alpha   90.00
_cell.angle_beta   90.00
_cell.angle_gamma   90.00
#
_symmetry.space_group_name_H-M   'P 1'
#
loop_
_entity.id
_entity.type
_entity.pdbx_description
1 polymer ?
#
loop_
_entity_poly.entity_id
_entity_poly.type
_entity_poly.pdbx_seq_one_letter_code
_entity_poly.pdbx_strand_id
1 'polypeptide(L)'
;MDTDETPAEMVVRHVLEGEKHIANQTALIVRLHLLGLPTEDAQHLLQYFCQLQAQHEEHLHRTSDECELGLRDNRAISSQQRFYEARKVIQ
;
A
#
# COMPACT_ATOMS: atom_id res chain seq x y z
N MET A 1 -7.08 -8.30 21.07
CA MET A 1 -7.62 -9.08 19.95
C MET A 1 -6.75 -8.73 18.77
N ASP A 2 -6.01 -9.74 18.33
CA ASP A 2 -5.05 -9.89 17.23
C ASP A 2 -4.69 -8.65 16.42
N THR A 3 -3.40 -8.29 16.43
CA THR A 3 -2.78 -7.69 15.25
C THR A 3 -1.32 -8.13 15.19
N ASP A 4 -1.07 -9.38 14.79
CA ASP A 4 0.14 -9.68 14.01
C ASP A 4 -0.05 -9.10 12.60
N GLU A 5 -0.44 -7.81 12.51
CA GLU A 5 -0.59 -7.11 11.25
C GLU A 5 0.81 -6.91 10.71
N THR A 6 1.08 -7.53 9.56
CA THR A 6 2.36 -7.35 8.89
C THR A 6 2.50 -5.90 8.41
N PRO A 7 3.72 -5.37 8.27
CA PRO A 7 3.91 -4.03 7.72
C PRO A 7 3.19 -3.80 6.38
N ALA A 8 3.10 -4.83 5.53
CA ALA A 8 2.37 -4.76 4.26
C ALA A 8 0.85 -4.62 4.45
N GLU A 9 0.24 -5.40 5.35
CA GLU A 9 -1.19 -5.31 5.66
C GLU A 9 -1.56 -3.94 6.25
N MET A 10 -0.70 -3.41 7.13
CA MET A 10 -0.85 -2.08 7.71
C MET A 10 -0.84 -0.99 6.63
N VAL A 11 0.12 -1.05 5.69
CA VAL A 11 0.22 -0.07 4.60
C VAL A 11 -0.98 -0.16 3.65
N VAL A 12 -1.44 -1.36 3.29
CA VAL A 12 -2.65 -1.54 2.47
C VAL A 12 -3.85 -0.89 3.15
N ARG A 13 -4.04 -1.15 4.44
CA ARG A 13 -5.15 -0.57 5.20
C ARG A 13 -5.07 0.96 5.25
N HIS A 14 -3.88 1.52 5.49
CA HIS A 14 -3.67 2.96 5.48
C HIS A 14 -3.96 3.62 4.13
N VAL A 15 -3.58 2.97 3.02
CA VAL A 15 -3.91 3.46 1.67
C VAL A 15 -5.43 3.50 1.48
N LEU A 16 -6.15 2.41 1.81
CA LEU A 16 -7.61 2.34 1.65
C LEU A 16 -8.36 3.32 2.56
N GLU A 17 -7.94 3.44 3.83
CA GLU A 17 -8.52 4.40 4.77
C GLU A 17 -8.26 5.84 4.31
N GLY A 18 -7.08 6.13 3.78
CA GLY A 18 -6.70 7.43 3.24
C GLY A 18 -7.51 7.84 2.02
N GLU A 19 -7.75 6.94 1.06
CA GLU A 19 -8.63 7.20 -0.10
C GLU A 19 -10.04 7.60 0.33
N LYS A 20 -10.61 6.85 1.29
CA LYS A 20 -11.92 7.15 1.86
C LYS A 20 -11.94 8.52 2.54
N HIS A 21 -10.90 8.87 3.28
CA HIS A 21 -10.79 10.17 3.93
C HIS A 21 -10.69 11.30 2.90
N ILE A 22 -9.88 11.15 1.85
CA ILE A 22 -9.78 12.15 0.77
C ILE A 22 -11.13 12.39 0.12
N ALA A 23 -11.86 11.33 -0.23
CA ALA A 23 -13.19 11.45 -0.84
C ALA A 23 -14.17 12.21 0.07
N ASN A 24 -14.21 11.85 1.37
CA ASN A 24 -15.10 12.50 2.34
C ASN A 24 -14.75 13.97 2.56
N GLN A 25 -13.46 14.29 2.73
CA GLN A 25 -13.00 15.67 2.94
C GLN A 25 -13.23 16.53 1.69
N THR A 26 -13.02 15.97 0.51
CA THR A 26 -13.33 16.65 -0.77
C THR A 26 -14.81 17.01 -0.84
N ALA A 27 -15.70 16.07 -0.54
CA ALA A 27 -17.14 16.31 -0.55
C ALA A 27 -17.56 17.36 0.49
N LEU A 28 -16.95 17.33 1.69
CA LEU A 28 -17.23 18.31 2.74
C LEU A 28 -16.76 19.72 2.33
N ILE A 29 -15.56 19.86 1.79
CA ILE A 29 -15.01 21.14 1.31
C ILE A 29 -15.91 21.72 0.21
N VAL A 30 -16.31 20.92 -0.78
CA VAL A 30 -17.23 21.37 -1.84
C VAL A 30 -18.54 21.88 -1.22
N ARG A 31 -19.10 21.15 -0.27
CA ARG A 31 -20.35 21.57 0.40
C ARG A 31 -20.18 22.88 1.16
N LEU A 32 -19.08 23.05 1.91
CA LEU A 32 -18.81 24.28 2.67
C LEU A 32 -18.62 25.48 1.71
N HIS A 33 -17.89 25.27 0.61
CA HIS A 33 -17.69 26.28 -0.41
C HIS A 33 -19.01 26.73 -1.05
N LEU A 34 -19.91 25.80 -1.36
CA LEU A 34 -21.25 26.11 -1.89
C LEU A 34 -22.12 26.90 -0.89
N LEU A 35 -21.84 26.77 0.42
CA LEU A 35 -22.49 27.57 1.46
C LEU A 35 -21.84 28.93 1.69
N GLY A 36 -20.80 29.28 0.91
CA GLY A 36 -20.04 30.52 1.06
C GLY A 36 -19.19 30.57 2.34
N LEU A 37 -18.90 29.41 2.94
CA LEU A 37 -18.04 29.31 4.10
C LEU A 37 -16.57 29.24 3.68
N PRO A 38 -15.63 29.77 4.49
CA PRO A 38 -14.21 29.71 4.18
C PRO A 38 -13.72 28.27 4.16
N THR A 39 -12.90 27.93 3.17
CA THR A 39 -12.39 26.57 2.95
C THR A 39 -10.91 26.52 2.60
N GLU A 40 -10.23 27.66 2.56
CA GLU A 40 -8.85 27.79 2.08
C GLU A 40 -7.89 26.91 2.89
N ASP A 41 -7.93 27.00 4.22
CA ASP A 41 -7.09 26.18 5.09
C ASP A 41 -7.41 24.68 4.95
N ALA A 42 -8.68 24.34 4.81
CA ALA A 42 -9.11 22.95 4.62
C ALA A 42 -8.62 22.38 3.28
N GLN A 43 -8.61 23.20 2.23
CA GLN A 43 -8.06 22.83 0.91
C GLN A 43 -6.55 22.63 0.99
N HIS A 44 -5.81 23.50 1.70
CA HIS A 44 -4.38 23.33 1.92
C HIS A 44 -4.06 22.05 2.70
N LEU A 45 -4.80 21.76 3.77
CA LEU A 45 -4.63 20.54 4.54
C LEU A 45 -4.98 19.29 3.73
N LEU A 46 -6.04 19.33 2.92
CA LEU A 46 -6.39 18.22 2.03
C LEU A 46 -5.30 17.99 0.98
N GLN A 47 -4.71 19.06 0.43
CA GLN A 47 -3.60 18.94 -0.50
C GLN A 47 -2.38 18.27 0.14
N TYR A 48 -2.03 18.66 1.37
CA TYR A 48 -0.97 18.00 2.13
C TYR A 48 -1.29 16.52 2.39
N PHE A 49 -2.54 16.21 2.74
CA PHE A 49 -2.97 14.83 2.96
C PHE A 49 -2.87 13.98 1.69
N CYS A 50 -3.23 14.52 0.52
CA CYS A 50 -3.05 13.84 -0.77
C CYS A 50 -1.58 13.55 -1.09
N GLN A 51 -0.65 14.45 -0.72
CA GLN A 51 0.78 14.21 -0.89
C GLN A 51 1.27 13.06 0.00
N LEU A 52 0.82 13.02 1.25
CA LEU A 52 1.13 11.93 2.17
C LEU A 52 0.54 10.59 1.69
N GLN A 53 -0.68 10.61 1.17
CA GLN A 53 -1.33 9.44 0.56
C GLN A 53 -0.49 8.87 -0.61
N ALA A 54 0.00 9.73 -1.50
CA ALA A 54 0.85 9.30 -2.61
C ALA A 54 2.16 8.65 -2.13
N GLN A 55 2.73 9.12 -1.03
CA GLN A 55 3.91 8.49 -0.40
C GLN A 55 3.59 7.09 0.14
N HIS A 56 2.40 6.90 0.72
CA HIS A 56 1.96 5.58 1.19
C HIS A 56 1.70 4.61 0.03
N GLU A 57 1.08 5.07 -1.06
CA GLU A 57 0.87 4.28 -2.28
C GLU A 57 2.20 3.85 -2.92
N GLU A 58 3.16 4.77 -2.98
CA GLU A 58 4.51 4.47 -3.48
C GLU A 58 5.23 3.47 -2.57
N HIS A 59 5.10 3.61 -1.24
CA HIS A 59 5.67 2.66 -0.30
C HIS A 59 5.05 1.26 -0.48
N LEU A 60 3.73 1.18 -0.63
CA LEU A 60 3.03 -0.08 -0.89
C LEU A 60 3.54 -0.76 -2.16
N HIS A 61 3.73 0.02 -3.24
CA HIS A 61 4.23 -0.52 -4.50
C HIS A 61 5.62 -1.13 -4.33
N ARG A 62 6.54 -0.42 -3.66
CA ARG A 62 7.89 -0.94 -3.37
C ARG A 62 7.85 -2.21 -2.52
N THR A 63 7.06 -2.23 -1.45
CA THR A 63 6.95 -3.42 -0.58
C THR A 63 6.34 -4.61 -1.32
N SER A 64 5.35 -4.38 -2.19
CA SER A 64 4.78 -5.44 -3.04
C SER A 64 5.84 -6.00 -3.99
N ASP A 65 6.59 -5.14 -4.67
CA ASP A 65 7.63 -5.55 -5.62
C ASP A 65 8.76 -6.34 -4.94
N GLU A 66 9.21 -5.89 -3.77
CA GLU A 66 10.23 -6.58 -2.96
C GLU A 66 9.73 -7.97 -2.51
N CYS A 67 8.47 -8.08 -2.09
CA CYS A 67 7.86 -9.37 -1.76
C CYS A 67 7.76 -10.29 -3.00
N GLU A 68 7.37 -9.77 -4.16
CA GLU A 68 7.29 -10.54 -5.39
C GLU A 68 8.67 -11.06 -5.85
N LEU A 69 9.70 -10.23 -5.77
CA LEU A 69 11.08 -10.62 -6.11
C LEU A 69 11.59 -11.70 -5.15
N GLY A 70 11.39 -11.52 -3.84
CA GLY A 70 11.77 -12.54 -2.85
C GLY A 70 11.05 -13.88 -3.05
N LEU A 71 9.77 -13.86 -3.46
CA LEU A 71 9.02 -15.07 -3.81
C LEU A 71 9.52 -15.76 -5.09
N ARG A 72 10.03 -15.00 -6.06
CA ARG A 72 10.63 -15.55 -7.29
C ARG A 72 11.98 -16.21 -7.00
N ASP A 73 12.82 -15.56 -6.22
CA ASP A 73 14.13 -16.10 -5.82
C ASP A 73 13.98 -17.39 -5.01
N ASN A 74 13.03 -17.42 -4.07
CA ASN A 74 12.74 -18.61 -3.28
C ASN A 74 12.23 -19.78 -4.15
N ARG A 75 11.33 -19.50 -5.12
CA ARG A 75 10.86 -20.52 -6.09
C ARG A 75 11.99 -21.04 -6.99
N ALA A 76 12.90 -20.18 -7.43
CA ALA A 76 14.05 -20.57 -8.24
C ALA A 76 14.98 -21.52 -7.46
N ILE A 77 15.31 -21.16 -6.21
CA ILE A 77 16.13 -21.99 -5.32
C ILE A 77 15.43 -23.33 -5.02
N SER A 78 14.13 -23.32 -4.70
CA SER A 78 13.36 -24.55 -4.47
C SER A 78 13.32 -25.47 -5.69
N SER A 79 13.25 -24.90 -6.90
CA SER A 79 13.24 -25.65 -8.15
C SER A 79 14.62 -26.28 -8.42
N GLN A 80 15.70 -25.52 -8.27
CA GLN A 80 17.08 -26.02 -8.39
C GLN A 80 17.38 -27.15 -7.40
N GLN A 81 16.95 -27.02 -6.15
CA GLN A 81 17.10 -28.05 -5.11
C GLN A 81 16.39 -29.35 -5.53
N ARG A 82 15.15 -29.27 -6.05
CA ARG A 82 14.39 -30.44 -6.52
C ARG A 82 15.07 -31.15 -7.70
N PHE A 83 15.61 -30.38 -8.66
CA PHE A 83 16.36 -30.96 -9.78
C PHE A 83 17.65 -31.65 -9.33
N TYR A 84 18.37 -31.08 -8.37
CA TYR A 84 19.57 -31.69 -7.80
C TYR A 84 19.27 -33.01 -7.08
N GLU A 85 18.23 -33.05 -6.24
CA GLU A 85 17.82 -34.27 -5.53
C GLU A 85 17.28 -35.35 -6.51
N ALA A 86 16.50 -34.96 -7.52
CA ALA A 86 16.04 -35.89 -8.55
C ALA A 86 17.19 -36.53 -9.34
N ARG A 87 18.28 -35.77 -9.59
CA ARG A 87 19.50 -36.29 -10.23
C ARG A 87 20.27 -37.28 -9.36
N LYS A 88 20.27 -37.11 -8.03
CA LYS A 88 20.93 -38.03 -7.10
C LYS A 88 20.27 -39.41 -7.03
N VAL A 89 18.96 -39.49 -7.25
CA VAL A 89 18.20 -40.74 -7.15
C VAL A 89 18.38 -41.65 -8.39
N ILE A 90 18.89 -41.10 -9.49
CA ILE A 90 19.08 -41.81 -10.77
C ILE A 90 20.51 -42.39 -10.90
N GLN A 91 21.39 -42.17 -9.91
CA GLN A 91 22.71 -42.80 -9.81
C GLN A 91 22.70 -43.89 -8.74
#